data_AF-A0A2E4D512-F1
#
_entry.id   AF-A0A2E4D512-F1
#
_cell.length_a   1.000
_cell.length_b   1.000
_cell.length_c   1.000
_cell.angle_alpha   90.00
_cell.angle_beta   90.00
_cell.angle_gamma   90.00
#
_symmetry.space_group_name_H-M   'P 1'
#
loop_
_entity.id
_entity.type
_entity.pdbx_description
1 polymer ?
#
loop_
_entity_poly.entity_id
_entity_poly.type
_entity_poly.pdbx_seq_one_letter_code
_entity_poly.pdbx_strand_id
1 'polypeptide(L)'
;MHLLHLILGVNFMEKNMQVFNCEYELPQGKIKHNVHVDWDDKGNLHFTEHDLGDGVKEFWGVDEYEYFMMIHQKHVGKFILCCFWKGFTFEERFTVADLRNLCDEYEIEYSTDHWR
;
A
#
# COMPACT_ATOMS: atom_id res chain seq x y z
N MET A 1 7.31 -17.73 24.74
CA MET A 1 6.27 -18.18 23.78
C MET A 1 5.10 -17.23 23.88
N HIS A 2 5.03 -16.23 23.00
CA HIS A 2 3.84 -15.40 22.80
C HIS A 2 3.73 -15.16 21.29
N LEU A 3 2.63 -15.66 20.71
CA LEU A 3 2.28 -15.48 19.31
C LEU A 3 1.64 -14.10 19.14
N LEU A 4 1.96 -13.41 18.05
CA LEU A 4 1.15 -12.27 17.61
C LEU A 4 0.99 -12.38 16.12
N HIS A 5 -0.23 -12.78 15.73
CA HIS A 5 -0.67 -12.87 14.35
C HIS A 5 -1.09 -11.43 13.86
N LEU A 6 -0.64 -10.79 12.74
CA LEU A 6 -1.58 -9.97 11.91
C LEU A 6 -2.84 -10.81 11.75
N ILE A 7 -2.75 -12.13 11.53
CA ILE A 7 -1.72 -12.99 10.83
C ILE A 7 -0.21 -12.62 10.89
N LEU A 8 0.66 -13.21 11.70
CA LEU A 8 1.93 -12.62 12.23
C LEU A 8 2.43 -11.18 11.84
N GLY A 9 2.26 -10.15 12.71
CA GLY A 9 3.17 -8.97 12.70
C GLY A 9 2.69 -7.53 12.38
N VAL A 10 1.44 -7.08 12.58
CA VAL A 10 1.16 -5.62 12.48
C VAL A 10 1.58 -4.90 13.77
N ASN A 11 2.61 -4.06 13.70
CA ASN A 11 2.93 -3.03 14.68
C ASN A 11 2.78 -1.64 14.02
N PHE A 12 1.67 -0.93 14.24
CA PHE A 12 1.54 0.48 13.84
C PHE A 12 2.28 1.41 14.82
N MET A 13 3.58 1.19 15.03
CA MET A 13 4.35 1.89 16.07
C MET A 13 5.67 2.51 15.58
N GLU A 14 6.01 2.43 14.30
CA GLU A 14 7.24 3.05 13.77
C GLU A 14 7.01 3.93 12.55
N LYS A 15 7.85 4.97 12.43
CA LYS A 15 7.80 6.04 11.44
C LYS A 15 8.07 5.59 9.99
N ASN A 16 8.27 4.30 9.72
CA ASN A 16 8.45 3.73 8.38
C ASN A 16 8.25 2.20 8.46
N MET A 17 7.11 1.69 8.03
CA MET A 17 6.83 0.25 8.03
C MET A 17 6.83 -0.27 6.59
N GLN A 18 7.78 -1.13 6.22
CA GLN A 18 7.64 -1.92 5.00
C GLN A 18 6.57 -2.99 5.26
N VAL A 19 5.44 -2.86 4.57
CA VAL A 19 4.27 -3.73 4.78
C VAL A 19 4.32 -4.93 3.83
N PHE A 20 4.93 -4.77 2.67
CA PHE A 20 5.04 -5.84 1.69
C PHE A 20 6.30 -5.70 0.84
N ASN A 21 6.90 -6.84 0.51
CA ASN A 21 7.99 -6.96 -0.44
C ASN A 21 7.89 -8.32 -1.11
N CYS A 22 7.81 -8.34 -2.44
CA CYS A 22 7.88 -9.57 -3.21
C CYS A 22 8.63 -9.36 -4.52
N GLU A 23 9.06 -10.47 -5.08
CA GLU A 23 9.61 -10.52 -6.42
C GLU A 23 8.77 -11.49 -7.23
N TYR A 24 8.39 -11.10 -8.44
CA TYR A 24 7.70 -11.99 -9.38
C TYR A 24 8.33 -11.87 -10.76
N GLU A 25 8.39 -13.01 -11.45
CA GLU A 25 8.89 -13.08 -12.83
C GLU A 25 7.72 -13.01 -13.81
N LEU A 26 7.78 -12.03 -14.70
CA LEU A 26 6.92 -11.95 -15.86
C LEU A 26 7.72 -12.36 -17.12
N PRO A 27 7.04 -12.76 -18.22
CA PRO A 27 7.71 -12.97 -19.50
C PRO A 27 8.58 -11.77 -19.94
N GLN A 28 8.21 -10.58 -19.47
CA GLN A 28 8.85 -9.29 -19.75
C GLN A 28 10.03 -8.95 -18.84
N GLY A 29 10.36 -9.83 -17.89
CA GLY A 29 11.42 -9.61 -16.92
C GLY A 29 10.92 -9.61 -15.48
N LYS A 30 11.89 -9.51 -14.57
CA LYS A 30 11.64 -9.58 -13.14
C LYS A 30 11.14 -8.22 -12.62
N ILE A 31 10.13 -8.25 -11.76
CA ILE A 31 9.67 -7.08 -11.01
C ILE A 31 9.89 -7.33 -9.52
N LYS A 32 10.51 -6.35 -8.87
CA LYS A 32 10.60 -6.26 -7.41
C LYS A 32 9.62 -5.21 -6.93
N HIS A 33 8.62 -5.64 -6.19
CA HIS A 33 7.50 -4.83 -5.75
C HIS A 33 7.58 -4.63 -4.23
N ASN A 34 7.57 -3.38 -3.79
CA ASN A 34 7.68 -3.00 -2.38
C ASN A 34 6.53 -2.06 -2.02
N VAL A 35 5.93 -2.27 -0.85
CA VAL A 35 4.93 -1.37 -0.29
C VAL A 35 5.37 -0.92 1.10
N HIS A 36 5.41 0.39 1.27
CA HIS A 36 5.75 1.08 2.50
C HIS A 36 4.56 1.88 3.01
N VAL A 37 4.41 1.93 4.32
CA VAL A 37 3.40 2.72 5.01
C VAL A 37 4.03 3.49 6.16
N ASP A 38 3.76 4.78 6.22
CA ASP A 38 4.29 5.68 7.25
C ASP A 38 3.32 6.80 7.62
N TRP A 39 3.65 7.51 8.69
CA TRP A 39 2.86 8.62 9.21
C TRP A 39 3.68 9.90 9.17
N ASP A 40 3.11 10.99 8.64
CA ASP A 40 3.73 12.29 8.73
C ASP A 40 3.48 12.98 10.09
N ASP A 41 4.08 14.17 10.27
CA ASP A 41 3.95 14.97 11.49
C ASP A 41 2.56 15.59 11.69
N LYS A 42 1.69 15.51 10.69
CA LYS A 42 0.29 15.95 10.73
C LYS A 42 -0.68 14.80 11.00
N GLY A 43 -0.18 13.57 11.09
CA GLY A 43 -0.97 12.36 11.30
C GLY A 43 -1.69 11.87 10.05
N ASN A 44 -1.24 12.27 8.86
CA ASN A 44 -1.67 11.63 7.62
C ASN A 44 -0.97 10.28 7.47
N LEU A 45 -1.65 9.34 6.83
CA LEU A 45 -1.13 8.00 6.55
C LEU A 45 -0.69 7.93 5.09
N HIS A 46 0.56 7.60 4.84
CA HIS A 46 1.13 7.50 3.49
C HIS A 46 1.30 6.04 3.11
N PHE A 47 1.00 5.72 1.87
CA PHE A 47 1.27 4.46 1.19
C PHE A 47 2.18 4.76 0.02
N THR A 48 3.31 4.06 -0.05
CA THR A 48 4.23 4.13 -1.18
C THR A 48 4.38 2.74 -1.76
N GLU A 49 3.95 2.56 -3.00
CA GLU A 49 4.23 1.39 -3.81
C GLU A 49 5.38 1.71 -4.73
N HIS A 50 6.39 0.84 -4.76
CA HIS A 50 7.60 1.01 -5.53
C HIS A 50 7.94 -0.29 -6.24
N ASP A 51 7.81 -0.25 -7.57
CA ASP A 51 8.16 -1.33 -8.49
C ASP A 51 9.47 -1.04 -9.22
N LEU A 52 10.38 -2.01 -9.21
CA LEU A 52 11.68 -1.96 -9.88
C LEU A 52 11.93 -3.17 -10.77
N GLY A 53 12.76 -3.00 -11.79
CA GLY A 53 13.34 -4.10 -12.58
C GLY A 53 12.95 -4.08 -14.05
N ASP A 54 13.53 -5.00 -14.82
CA ASP A 54 13.37 -5.03 -16.28
C ASP A 54 11.90 -5.16 -16.72
N GLY A 55 11.08 -5.87 -15.94
CA GLY A 55 9.65 -5.99 -16.20
C GLY A 55 8.88 -4.67 -16.07
N VAL A 56 9.35 -3.74 -15.24
CA VAL A 56 8.78 -2.38 -15.11
C VAL A 56 9.08 -1.59 -16.38
N LYS A 57 10.31 -1.68 -16.89
CA LYS A 57 10.72 -1.01 -18.13
C LYS A 57 9.93 -1.48 -19.34
N GLU A 58 9.70 -2.77 -19.45
CA GLU A 58 8.93 -3.31 -20.58
C GLU A 58 7.44 -2.98 -20.48
N PHE A 59 6.85 -2.98 -19.28
CA PHE A 59 5.41 -2.75 -19.11
C PHE A 59 5.05 -1.26 -19.08
N TRP A 60 5.85 -0.45 -18.38
CA TRP A 60 5.59 0.98 -18.13
C TRP A 60 6.52 1.91 -18.92
N GLY A 61 7.55 1.40 -19.58
CA GLY A 61 8.51 2.22 -20.34
C GLY A 61 9.55 2.96 -19.49
N VAL A 62 9.57 2.69 -18.18
CA VAL A 62 10.39 3.39 -17.18
C VAL A 62 11.16 2.39 -16.33
N ASP A 63 12.35 2.76 -15.85
CA ASP A 63 13.20 1.85 -15.07
C ASP A 63 12.67 1.62 -13.63
N GLU A 64 11.74 2.48 -13.18
CA GLU A 64 11.16 2.52 -11.84
C GLU A 64 9.74 3.10 -11.92
N TYR A 65 8.81 2.53 -11.16
CA TYR A 65 7.45 3.06 -10.99
C TYR A 65 7.16 3.25 -9.50
N GLU A 66 6.84 4.49 -9.12
CA GLU A 66 6.44 4.83 -7.75
C GLU A 66 5.02 5.41 -7.73
N TYR A 67 4.17 4.82 -6.89
CA TYR A 67 2.82 5.29 -6.64
C TYR A 67 2.65 5.67 -5.17
N PHE A 68 2.21 6.90 -4.94
CA PHE A 68 1.96 7.45 -3.62
C PHE A 68 0.46 7.65 -3.41
N MET A 69 -0.03 7.20 -2.26
CA MET A 69 -1.38 7.48 -1.78
C MET A 69 -1.32 7.94 -0.33
N MET A 70 -1.91 9.09 -0.06
CA MET A 70 -2.00 9.66 1.28
C MET A 70 -3.46 9.74 1.73
N ILE A 71 -3.74 9.23 2.91
CA ILE A 71 -5.02 9.40 3.60
C ILE A 71 -4.89 10.57 4.57
N HIS A 72 -5.75 11.58 4.41
CA HIS A 72 -5.75 12.75 5.28
C HIS A 72 -6.14 12.37 6.71
N GLN A 73 -5.46 12.93 7.70
CA GLN A 73 -5.59 12.62 9.14
C GLN A 73 -7.04 12.49 9.60
N LYS A 74 -7.91 13.41 9.16
CA LYS A 74 -9.34 13.43 9.47
C LYS A 74 -10.08 12.14 9.11
N HIS A 75 -9.62 11.45 8.06
CA HIS A 75 -10.26 10.26 7.49
C HIS A 75 -9.53 8.96 7.80
N VAL A 76 -8.33 8.99 8.39
CA VAL A 76 -7.53 7.79 8.65
C VAL A 76 -8.27 6.75 9.51
N GLY A 77 -8.96 7.18 10.57
CA GLY A 77 -9.72 6.26 11.42
C GLY A 77 -10.82 5.52 10.64
N LYS A 78 -11.54 6.24 9.77
CA LYS A 78 -12.57 5.65 8.89
C LYS A 78 -11.95 4.69 7.90
N PHE A 79 -10.83 5.08 7.28
CA PHE A 79 -10.08 4.25 6.35
C PHE A 79 -9.65 2.93 6.96
N ILE A 80 -8.99 2.95 8.13
CA ILE A 80 -8.55 1.74 8.82
C ILE A 80 -9.73 0.81 9.12
N LEU A 81 -10.85 1.35 9.58
CA LEU A 81 -12.06 0.55 9.86
C LEU A 81 -12.63 -0.09 8.60
N CYS A 82 -12.68 0.63 7.48
CA CYS A 82 -13.13 0.09 6.20
C CYS A 82 -12.17 -1.00 5.69
N CYS A 83 -10.85 -0.81 5.81
CA CYS A 83 -9.86 -1.84 5.50
C CYS A 83 -10.04 -3.09 6.36
N PHE A 84 -10.31 -2.93 7.66
CA PHE A 84 -10.61 -4.08 8.52
C PHE A 84 -11.91 -4.77 8.11
N TRP A 85 -12.98 -4.02 7.89
CA TRP A 85 -14.26 -4.59 7.46
C TRP A 85 -14.08 -5.44 6.20
N LYS A 86 -13.38 -4.90 5.19
CA LYS A 86 -13.11 -5.62 3.95
C LYS A 86 -12.15 -6.80 4.18
N GLY A 87 -11.07 -6.61 4.93
CA GLY A 87 -10.06 -7.67 5.17
C GLY A 87 -10.57 -8.84 6.03
N PHE A 88 -11.58 -8.62 6.87
CA PHE A 88 -12.25 -9.69 7.62
C PHE A 88 -13.34 -10.40 6.79
N THR A 89 -13.83 -9.78 5.72
CA THR A 89 -14.91 -10.33 4.89
C THR A 89 -14.40 -11.00 3.62
N PHE A 90 -13.17 -10.73 3.18
CA PHE A 90 -12.57 -11.28 1.97
C PHE A 90 -11.19 -11.90 2.26
N GLU A 91 -10.92 -13.07 1.65
CA GLU A 91 -9.61 -13.76 1.77
C GLU A 91 -8.53 -13.18 0.83
N GLU A 92 -8.94 -12.34 -0.14
CA GLU A 92 -8.04 -11.74 -1.12
C GLU A 92 -7.22 -10.58 -0.53
N ARG A 93 -5.96 -10.49 -0.94
CA ARG A 93 -5.08 -9.38 -0.58
C ARG A 93 -5.51 -8.11 -1.30
N PHE A 94 -5.49 -6.97 -0.61
CA PHE A 94 -5.75 -5.67 -1.23
C PHE A 94 -4.60 -5.25 -2.14
N THR A 95 -4.95 -4.84 -3.36
CA THR A 95 -4.08 -3.99 -4.16
C THR A 95 -4.23 -2.53 -3.73
N VAL A 96 -3.31 -1.66 -4.13
CA VAL A 96 -3.45 -0.22 -3.87
C VAL A 96 -4.67 0.37 -4.60
N ALA A 97 -5.01 -0.16 -5.77
CA ALA A 97 -6.25 0.20 -6.47
C ALA A 97 -7.50 -0.15 -5.64
N ASP A 98 -7.51 -1.25 -4.90
CA ASP A 98 -8.62 -1.59 -4.00
C ASP A 98 -8.75 -0.63 -2.83
N LEU A 99 -7.62 -0.15 -2.28
CA LEU A 99 -7.61 0.86 -1.22
C LEU A 99 -8.15 2.19 -1.72
N ARG A 100 -7.81 2.57 -2.97
CA ARG A 100 -8.35 3.75 -3.63
C ARG A 100 -9.86 3.65 -3.85
N ASN A 101 -10.33 2.54 -4.41
CA ASN A 101 -11.77 2.30 -4.61
C ASN A 101 -12.53 2.34 -3.29
N LEU A 102 -11.94 1.80 -2.22
CA LEU A 102 -12.48 1.88 -0.88
C LEU A 102 -12.58 3.33 -0.39
N CYS A 103 -11.61 4.18 -0.74
CA CYS A 103 -11.70 5.59 -0.38
C CYS A 103 -12.83 6.31 -1.12
N ASP A 104 -12.96 6.05 -2.43
CA ASP A 104 -14.03 6.60 -3.26
C ASP A 104 -15.42 6.16 -2.75
N GLU A 105 -15.59 4.87 -2.42
CA GLU A 105 -16.86 4.29 -1.93
C GLU A 105 -17.31 4.91 -0.60
N TYR A 106 -16.37 5.11 0.33
CA TYR A 106 -16.68 5.55 1.68
C TYR A 106 -16.43 7.04 1.89
N GLU A 107 -16.30 7.85 0.84
CA GLU A 107 -16.06 9.30 0.94
C GLU A 107 -14.89 9.62 1.90
N ILE A 108 -13.79 8.87 1.76
CA ILE A 108 -12.54 9.07 2.50
C ILE A 108 -11.67 9.94 1.61
N GLU A 109 -11.28 11.11 2.11
CA GLU A 109 -10.39 12.00 1.37
C GLU A 109 -8.97 11.42 1.30
N TYR A 110 -8.44 11.33 0.08
CA TYR A 110 -7.08 10.90 -0.18
C TYR A 110 -6.42 11.78 -1.24
N SER A 111 -5.10 11.77 -1.28
CA SER A 111 -4.30 12.39 -2.33
C SER A 111 -3.41 11.34 -2.96
N THR A 112 -3.17 11.46 -4.26
CA THR A 112 -2.28 10.57 -5.00
C THR A 112 -1.22 11.39 -5.69
N ASP A 113 0.02 10.91 -5.66
CA ASP A 113 1.06 11.39 -6.54
C ASP A 113 1.64 10.18 -7.29
N HIS A 114 1.97 10.37 -8.56
CA HIS A 114 2.66 9.34 -9.35
C HIS A 114 3.77 10.03 -10.11
N TRP A 115 4.99 9.53 -9.93
CA TRP A 115 6.11 9.97 -10.74
C TRP A 115 6.03 9.28 -12.12
N ARG A 116 6.28 10.04 -13.18
CA ARG A 116 6.37 9.56 -14.57
C ARG A 116 7.81 9.49 -15.02
#